data_AF-A0A940NRQ1-F1
#
_entry.id   AF-A0A940NRQ1-F1
#
_cell.length_a   1.000
_cell.length_b   1.000
_cell.length_c   1.000
_cell.angle_alpha   90.00
_cell.angle_beta   90.00
_cell.angle_gamma   90.00
#
_symmetry.space_group_name_H-M   'P 1'
#
loop_
_entity.id
_entity.type
_entity.pdbx_description
1 polymer ?
#
loop_
_entity_poly.entity_id
_entity_poly.type
_entity_poly.pdbx_seq_one_letter_code
_entity_poly.pdbx_strand_id
1 'polypeptide(L)'
;MKIRSSLIVPVLAASILAPAAGSAVMDHSNQNNTSATHEYSKYENHHKGNQEKKFMNIINKYASSDLKTKLTQDLATHKNLENKLHNTAGFKKQEGQEKSERQAFFQAHKQEIQSIKQQEKDGKITKQEAHKKFEAIFGNHEGKNHDNDKDKFKGKENGERGIFKELKSAVQKKDQAAINTALEKFDQKLQQSNQELQKQLNSNQ
;
A
#
# COMPACT_ATOMS: atom_id res chain seq x y z
N MET A 1 9.89 53.32 -34.23
CA MET A 1 8.81 54.06 -34.91
C MET A 1 8.28 53.23 -36.07
N LYS A 2 7.01 52.81 -35.99
CA LYS A 2 5.99 52.76 -37.08
C LYS A 2 4.81 51.93 -36.55
N ILE A 3 3.83 52.67 -36.04
CA ILE A 3 2.50 52.21 -35.65
C ILE A 3 1.65 52.25 -36.93
N ARG A 4 0.82 51.23 -37.20
CA ARG A 4 -0.50 51.44 -37.82
C ARG A 4 -1.50 50.41 -37.30
N SER A 5 -2.41 50.93 -36.51
CA SER A 5 -3.65 50.33 -36.03
C SER A 5 -4.62 50.08 -37.19
N SER A 6 -5.50 49.10 -37.03
CA SER A 6 -6.88 49.20 -37.49
C SER A 6 -7.78 48.53 -36.45
N LEU A 7 -8.92 49.13 -36.26
CA LEU A 7 -9.80 49.09 -35.09
C LEU A 7 -11.21 48.84 -35.63
N ILE A 8 -12.09 48.34 -34.76
CA ILE A 8 -13.56 48.46 -34.77
C ILE A 8 -14.34 47.12 -34.94
N VAL A 9 -14.81 46.69 -33.75
CA VAL A 9 -15.86 45.74 -33.30
C VAL A 9 -17.25 46.40 -33.53
N PRO A 10 -18.47 45.94 -33.13
CA PRO A 10 -19.06 44.64 -32.69
C PRO A 10 -20.27 44.21 -33.55
N VAL A 11 -20.89 43.03 -33.29
CA VAL A 11 -22.35 42.93 -33.06
C VAL A 11 -22.67 41.76 -32.11
N LEU A 12 -23.56 42.02 -31.15
CA LEU A 12 -24.14 41.12 -30.15
C LEU A 12 -25.05 40.05 -30.77
N ALA A 13 -25.10 38.87 -30.15
CA ALA A 13 -26.34 38.11 -30.02
C ALA A 13 -26.37 37.36 -28.68
N ALA A 14 -27.17 37.90 -27.75
CA ALA A 14 -27.56 37.22 -26.52
C ALA A 14 -28.77 36.33 -26.81
N SER A 15 -28.64 35.03 -26.64
CA SER A 15 -29.76 34.08 -26.69
C SER A 15 -30.05 33.61 -25.27
N ILE A 16 -31.05 34.22 -24.66
CA ILE A 16 -31.66 33.76 -23.41
C ILE A 16 -32.77 32.77 -23.80
N LEU A 17 -32.67 31.51 -23.36
CA LEU A 17 -33.82 30.62 -23.25
C LEU A 17 -33.79 30.01 -21.85
N ALA A 18 -34.80 30.37 -21.08
CA ALA A 18 -35.07 29.91 -19.72
C ALA A 18 -35.59 28.45 -19.71
N PRO A 19 -35.65 27.80 -18.53
CA PRO A 19 -35.74 26.36 -18.38
C PRO A 19 -37.18 25.83 -18.52
N ALA A 20 -37.33 24.65 -19.13
CA ALA A 20 -38.56 23.89 -19.03
C ALA A 20 -38.61 23.21 -17.64
N ALA A 21 -39.43 23.78 -16.76
CA ALA A 21 -39.91 23.08 -15.57
C ALA A 21 -40.86 21.96 -16.02
N GLY A 22 -40.37 20.71 -15.99
CA GLY A 22 -41.21 19.52 -16.04
C GLY A 22 -41.32 18.95 -14.64
N SER A 23 -42.38 19.32 -13.92
CA SER A 23 -42.76 18.69 -12.66
C SER A 23 -43.34 17.30 -12.96
N ALA A 24 -42.58 16.24 -12.70
CA ALA A 24 -43.15 14.92 -12.50
C ALA A 24 -43.26 14.68 -10.99
N VAL A 25 -44.48 14.77 -10.48
CA VAL A 25 -44.87 14.24 -9.17
C VAL A 25 -44.84 12.72 -9.30
N MET A 26 -43.94 12.06 -8.58
CA MET A 26 -44.14 10.67 -8.22
C MET A 26 -43.87 10.46 -6.73
N ASP A 27 -44.99 10.16 -6.10
CA ASP A 27 -45.32 9.60 -4.82
C ASP A 27 -44.24 8.86 -4.03
N HIS A 28 -44.38 8.98 -2.72
CA HIS A 28 -43.56 8.36 -1.69
C HIS A 28 -43.82 6.85 -1.62
N SER A 29 -42.76 6.04 -1.74
CA SER A 29 -42.71 4.78 -0.97
C SER A 29 -41.26 4.38 -0.67
N ASN A 30 -40.98 4.30 0.63
CA ASN A 30 -40.14 3.31 1.32
C ASN A 30 -38.97 2.68 0.54
N GLN A 31 -37.73 2.99 0.91
CA GLN A 31 -36.90 2.11 1.75
C GLN A 31 -35.43 2.58 1.81
N ASN A 32 -34.94 2.60 3.05
CA ASN A 32 -33.58 2.28 3.47
C ASN A 32 -32.45 3.27 3.15
N ASN A 33 -32.10 4.02 4.20
CA ASN A 33 -30.76 4.39 4.62
C ASN A 33 -29.64 3.77 3.78
N THR A 34 -29.21 4.48 2.75
CA THR A 34 -27.92 4.24 2.11
C THR A 34 -26.87 4.75 3.08
N SER A 35 -26.36 3.84 3.91
CA SER A 35 -25.14 4.08 4.67
C SER A 35 -24.08 4.61 3.71
N ALA A 36 -23.48 5.75 4.04
CA ALA A 36 -22.28 6.23 3.40
C ALA A 36 -21.19 5.14 3.52
N THR A 37 -21.13 4.26 2.51
CA THR A 37 -19.98 3.42 2.26
C THR A 37 -18.88 4.35 1.82
N HIS A 38 -18.09 4.78 2.81
CA HIS A 38 -16.78 5.35 2.60
C HIS A 38 -16.04 4.53 1.55
N GLU A 39 -15.89 5.09 0.34
CA GLU A 39 -14.92 4.66 -0.66
C GLU A 39 -13.51 4.72 -0.03
N TYR A 40 -13.12 3.66 0.66
CA TYR A 40 -11.76 3.44 1.16
C TYR A 40 -11.08 2.28 0.42
N SER A 41 -11.46 2.01 -0.84
CA SER A 41 -10.86 0.94 -1.65
C SER A 41 -10.18 1.41 -2.95
N LYS A 42 -9.94 2.72 -3.12
CA LYS A 42 -9.35 3.26 -4.35
C LYS A 42 -7.85 3.65 -4.28
N TYR A 43 -7.15 3.30 -3.19
CA TYR A 43 -5.71 3.61 -3.02
C TYR A 43 -4.78 2.40 -2.87
N GLU A 44 -5.26 1.16 -2.96
CA GLU A 44 -4.43 -0.01 -2.58
C GLU A 44 -3.55 -0.62 -3.68
N ASN A 45 -3.63 -0.20 -4.95
CA ASN A 45 -2.91 -0.92 -6.03
C ASN A 45 -1.87 -0.12 -6.82
N HIS A 46 -1.69 1.19 -6.59
CA HIS A 46 -0.79 1.99 -7.44
C HIS A 46 0.70 1.94 -7.07
N HIS A 47 1.06 1.46 -5.87
CA HIS A 47 2.47 1.48 -5.42
C HIS A 47 3.22 0.17 -5.62
N LYS A 48 2.54 -0.99 -5.59
CA LYS A 48 3.21 -2.30 -5.64
C LYS A 48 3.87 -2.57 -7.01
N GLY A 49 3.16 -2.33 -8.10
CA GLY A 49 3.67 -2.61 -9.46
C GLY A 49 4.86 -1.73 -9.89
N ASN A 50 5.05 -0.55 -9.29
CA ASN A 50 6.18 0.32 -9.63
C ASN A 50 7.48 -0.13 -8.96
N GLN A 51 7.42 -0.71 -7.77
CA GLN A 51 8.60 -1.19 -7.06
C GLN A 51 9.16 -2.47 -7.69
N GLU A 52 8.29 -3.43 -8.02
CA GLU A 52 8.68 -4.67 -8.71
C GLU A 52 9.37 -4.37 -10.05
N LYS A 53 8.79 -3.47 -10.86
CA LYS A 53 9.40 -3.02 -12.12
C LYS A 53 10.76 -2.34 -11.91
N LYS A 54 10.87 -1.46 -10.92
CA LYS A 54 12.16 -0.81 -10.57
C LYS A 54 13.21 -1.83 -10.18
N PHE A 55 12.84 -2.82 -9.38
CA PHE A 55 13.74 -3.88 -8.95
C PHE A 55 14.18 -4.77 -10.11
N MET A 56 13.24 -5.21 -10.96
CA MET A 56 13.56 -5.97 -12.18
C MET A 56 14.45 -5.18 -13.14
N ASN A 57 14.28 -3.85 -13.24
CA ASN A 57 15.18 -3.01 -14.04
C ASN A 57 16.60 -2.98 -13.47
N ILE A 58 16.76 -2.97 -12.14
CA ILE A 58 18.08 -3.04 -11.49
C ILE A 58 18.73 -4.39 -11.80
N ILE A 59 17.99 -5.50 -11.63
CA ILE A 59 18.49 -6.85 -11.96
C ILE A 59 18.92 -6.90 -13.42
N ASN A 60 18.05 -6.48 -14.35
CA ASN A 60 18.32 -6.54 -15.78
C ASN A 60 19.54 -5.71 -16.21
N LYS A 61 19.80 -4.60 -15.53
CA LYS A 61 20.87 -3.67 -15.88
C LYS A 61 22.21 -4.03 -15.25
N TYR A 62 22.21 -4.56 -14.04
CA TYR A 62 23.43 -4.66 -13.24
C TYR A 62 23.81 -6.09 -12.84
N ALA A 63 22.86 -7.02 -12.75
CA ALA A 63 23.16 -8.39 -12.36
C ALA A 63 24.03 -9.08 -13.44
N SER A 64 24.92 -9.98 -13.01
CA SER A 64 25.55 -10.93 -13.92
C SER A 64 24.49 -11.82 -14.58
N SER A 65 24.81 -12.40 -15.74
CA SER A 65 23.85 -13.25 -16.48
C SER A 65 23.28 -14.38 -15.62
N ASP A 66 24.14 -15.04 -14.85
CA ASP A 66 23.75 -16.15 -13.98
C ASP A 66 22.87 -15.67 -12.82
N LEU A 67 23.26 -14.57 -12.16
CA LEU A 67 22.50 -14.01 -11.04
C LEU A 67 21.14 -13.49 -11.50
N LYS A 68 21.06 -12.85 -12.67
CA LYS A 68 19.79 -12.44 -13.29
C LYS A 68 18.85 -13.62 -13.50
N THR A 69 19.38 -14.72 -14.03
CA THR A 69 18.59 -15.93 -14.30
C THR A 69 18.06 -16.53 -13.00
N LYS A 70 18.92 -16.69 -11.98
CA LYS A 70 18.54 -17.18 -10.65
C LYS A 70 17.47 -16.32 -10.00
N LEU A 71 17.71 -15.02 -9.88
CA LEU A 71 16.76 -14.08 -9.28
C LEU A 71 15.41 -14.09 -9.99
N THR A 72 15.39 -14.13 -11.32
CA THR A 72 14.14 -14.17 -12.09
C THR A 72 13.35 -15.45 -11.79
N GLN A 73 14.04 -16.59 -11.72
CA GLN A 73 13.42 -17.89 -11.40
C GLN A 73 12.93 -17.94 -9.95
N ASP A 74 13.73 -17.48 -9.00
CA ASP A 74 13.40 -17.51 -7.57
C ASP A 74 12.25 -16.55 -7.24
N LEU A 75 12.15 -15.40 -7.91
CA LEU A 75 11.04 -14.46 -7.77
C LEU A 75 9.73 -15.05 -8.32
N ALA A 76 9.81 -15.70 -9.49
CA ALA A 76 8.66 -16.38 -10.07
C ALA A 76 8.18 -17.54 -9.17
N THR A 77 9.13 -18.28 -8.59
CA THR A 77 8.85 -19.36 -7.64
C THR A 77 8.19 -18.82 -6.38
N HIS A 78 8.74 -17.76 -5.80
CA HIS A 78 8.20 -17.09 -4.61
C HIS A 78 6.73 -16.70 -4.80
N LYS A 79 6.44 -15.98 -5.88
CA LYS A 79 5.08 -15.56 -6.22
C LYS A 79 4.13 -16.75 -6.41
N ASN A 80 4.60 -17.85 -6.99
CA ASN A 80 3.80 -19.06 -7.13
C ASN A 80 3.48 -19.68 -5.76
N LEU A 81 4.48 -19.77 -4.87
CA LEU A 81 4.32 -20.32 -3.52
C LEU A 81 3.38 -19.48 -2.66
N GLU A 82 3.54 -18.15 -2.66
CA GLU A 82 2.61 -17.24 -1.96
C GLU A 82 1.17 -17.42 -2.46
N ASN A 83 0.98 -17.45 -3.79
CA ASN A 83 -0.34 -17.67 -4.38
C ASN A 83 -0.93 -19.03 -3.99
N LYS A 84 -0.13 -20.09 -3.94
CA LYS A 84 -0.59 -21.40 -3.46
C LYS A 84 -0.98 -21.32 -1.98
N LEU A 85 -0.14 -20.70 -1.15
CA LEU A 85 -0.36 -20.62 0.29
C LEU A 85 -1.67 -19.90 0.59
N HIS A 86 -1.89 -18.74 -0.03
CA HIS A 86 -3.12 -17.96 0.11
C HIS A 86 -4.39 -18.71 -0.33
N ASN A 87 -4.23 -19.75 -1.15
CA ASN A 87 -5.34 -20.56 -1.63
C ASN A 87 -5.62 -21.80 -0.77
N THR A 88 -4.75 -22.15 0.17
CA THR A 88 -4.97 -23.26 1.10
C THR A 88 -6.14 -23.01 2.05
N ALA A 89 -6.79 -24.09 2.49
CA ALA A 89 -7.90 -23.99 3.44
C ALA A 89 -7.43 -23.48 4.81
N GLY A 90 -6.27 -23.95 5.28
CA GLY A 90 -5.65 -23.50 6.52
C GLY A 90 -5.43 -21.99 6.53
N PHE A 91 -4.80 -21.45 5.48
CA PHE A 91 -4.57 -20.02 5.35
C PHE A 91 -5.86 -19.22 5.29
N LYS A 92 -6.85 -19.63 4.47
CA LYS A 92 -8.14 -18.90 4.37
C LYS A 92 -8.90 -18.87 5.69
N LYS A 93 -8.84 -19.97 6.46
CA LYS A 93 -9.44 -20.03 7.79
C LYS A 93 -8.75 -19.06 8.75
N GLN A 94 -7.41 -19.06 8.78
CA GLN A 94 -6.64 -18.12 9.59
C GLN A 94 -6.91 -16.67 9.18
N GLU A 95 -6.87 -16.36 7.89
CA GLU A 95 -7.13 -15.02 7.36
C GLU A 95 -8.55 -14.55 7.74
N GLY A 96 -9.55 -15.44 7.66
CA GLY A 96 -10.92 -15.15 8.09
C GLY A 96 -11.01 -14.85 9.59
N GLN A 97 -10.30 -15.62 10.41
CA GLN A 97 -10.24 -15.40 11.86
C GLN A 97 -9.57 -14.07 12.20
N GLU A 98 -8.40 -13.78 11.63
CA GLU A 98 -7.68 -12.51 11.85
C GLU A 98 -8.51 -11.30 11.40
N LYS A 99 -9.23 -11.40 10.27
CA LYS A 99 -10.15 -10.36 9.80
C LYS A 99 -11.28 -10.13 10.80
N SER A 100 -11.88 -11.21 11.32
CA SER A 100 -12.94 -11.14 12.32
C SER A 100 -12.46 -10.50 13.62
N GLU A 101 -11.30 -10.93 14.14
CA GLU A 101 -10.68 -10.38 15.35
C GLU A 101 -10.36 -8.89 15.17
N ARG A 102 -9.78 -8.49 14.03
CA ARG A 102 -9.50 -7.09 13.71
C ARG A 102 -10.78 -6.27 13.64
N GLN A 103 -11.85 -6.81 13.06
CA GLN A 103 -13.13 -6.12 12.99
C GLN A 103 -13.75 -5.95 14.38
N ALA A 104 -13.74 -7.00 15.20
CA ALA A 104 -14.24 -6.95 16.57
C ALA A 104 -13.46 -5.90 17.39
N PHE A 105 -12.13 -5.88 17.26
CA PHE A 105 -11.28 -4.89 17.90
C PHE A 105 -11.63 -3.46 17.47
N PHE A 106 -11.79 -3.22 16.16
CA PHE A 106 -12.13 -1.90 15.65
C PHE A 106 -13.51 -1.44 16.14
N GLN A 107 -14.49 -2.34 16.21
CA GLN A 107 -15.82 -2.00 16.75
C GLN A 107 -15.75 -1.65 18.23
N ALA A 108 -14.97 -2.39 19.03
CA ALA A 108 -14.79 -2.12 20.45
C ALA A 108 -14.18 -0.72 20.72
N HIS A 109 -13.28 -0.25 19.85
CA HIS A 109 -12.57 1.03 20.03
C HIS A 109 -13.07 2.14 19.09
N LYS A 110 -14.20 1.93 18.40
CA LYS A 110 -14.71 2.83 17.36
C LYS A 110 -14.90 4.26 17.87
N GLN A 111 -15.49 4.42 19.05
CA GLN A 111 -15.76 5.74 19.65
C GLN A 111 -14.46 6.46 20.01
N GLU A 112 -13.50 5.74 20.59
CA GLU A 112 -12.19 6.31 20.95
C GLU A 112 -11.42 6.76 19.71
N ILE A 113 -11.40 5.92 18.66
CA ILE A 113 -10.77 6.23 17.38
C ILE A 113 -11.42 7.47 16.75
N GLN A 114 -12.75 7.54 16.73
CA GLN A 114 -13.47 8.69 16.19
C GLN A 114 -13.20 9.98 16.99
N SER A 115 -13.13 9.88 18.32
CA SER A 115 -12.81 11.00 19.20
C SER A 115 -11.41 11.55 18.92
N ILE A 116 -10.40 10.69 18.75
CA ILE A 116 -9.03 11.13 18.42
C ILE A 116 -9.00 11.82 17.06
N LYS A 117 -9.66 11.24 16.04
CA LYS A 117 -9.73 11.86 14.70
C LYS A 117 -10.41 13.23 14.75
N GLN A 118 -11.48 13.38 15.54
CA GLN A 118 -12.17 14.64 15.66
C GLN A 118 -11.32 15.67 16.43
N GLN A 119 -10.63 15.28 17.50
CA GLN A 119 -9.70 16.17 18.22
C GLN A 119 -8.55 16.65 17.33
N GLU A 120 -8.00 15.78 16.48
CA GLU A 120 -6.95 16.17 15.51
C GLU A 120 -7.52 17.14 14.46
N LYS A 121 -8.70 16.86 13.93
CA LYS A 121 -9.36 17.72 12.93
C LYS A 121 -9.72 19.10 13.50
N ASP A 122 -10.18 19.14 14.75
CA ASP A 122 -10.51 20.37 15.47
C ASP A 122 -9.26 21.16 15.90
N GLY A 123 -8.05 20.62 15.69
CA GLY A 123 -6.79 21.22 16.13
C GLY A 123 -6.58 21.18 17.65
N LYS A 124 -7.38 20.40 18.39
CA LYS A 124 -7.26 20.22 19.85
C LYS A 124 -6.04 19.38 20.22
N ILE A 125 -5.59 18.52 19.32
CA ILE A 125 -4.35 17.76 19.43
C ILE A 125 -3.57 17.84 18.12
N THR A 126 -2.25 17.73 18.21
CA THR A 126 -1.36 17.62 17.06
C THR A 126 -1.42 16.23 16.43
N LYS A 127 -0.95 16.11 15.18
CA LYS A 127 -0.81 14.81 14.50
C LYS A 127 0.06 13.82 15.28
N GLN A 128 1.11 14.32 15.94
CA GLN A 128 2.02 13.49 16.73
C GLN A 128 1.33 12.94 17.99
N GLU A 129 0.50 13.75 18.64
CA GLU A 129 -0.28 13.32 19.80
C GLU A 129 -1.40 12.34 19.40
N ALA A 130 -2.09 12.60 18.28
CA ALA A 130 -3.06 11.66 17.72
C ALA A 130 -2.41 10.31 17.41
N HIS A 131 -1.22 10.32 16.81
CA HIS A 131 -0.45 9.10 16.54
C HIS A 131 -0.16 8.30 17.81
N LYS A 132 0.36 8.94 18.87
CA LYS A 132 0.62 8.28 20.17
C LYS A 132 -0.65 7.67 20.77
N LYS A 133 -1.80 8.36 20.66
CA LYS A 133 -3.09 7.84 21.14
C LYS A 133 -3.54 6.63 20.32
N PHE A 134 -3.38 6.65 18.99
CA PHE A 134 -3.65 5.47 18.17
C PHE A 134 -2.67 4.33 18.49
N GLU A 135 -1.39 4.61 18.74
CA GLU A 135 -0.43 3.58 19.17
C GLU A 135 -0.83 2.93 20.50
N ALA A 136 -1.42 3.67 21.45
CA ALA A 136 -1.91 3.09 22.69
C ALA A 136 -3.08 2.12 22.48
N ILE A 137 -3.96 2.42 21.52
CA ILE A 137 -5.10 1.58 21.15
C ILE A 137 -4.61 0.35 20.37
N PHE A 138 -3.95 0.57 19.23
CA PHE A 138 -3.57 -0.50 18.30
C PHE A 138 -2.32 -1.27 18.75
N GLY A 139 -1.37 -0.61 19.41
CA GLY A 139 -0.12 -1.24 19.87
C GLY A 139 -0.34 -2.36 20.90
N ASN A 140 -1.42 -2.29 21.69
CA ASN A 140 -1.80 -3.35 22.62
C ASN A 140 -2.52 -4.53 21.94
N HIS A 141 -3.15 -4.32 20.79
CA HIS A 141 -3.80 -5.37 20.00
C HIS A 141 -2.82 -6.07 19.05
N GLU A 142 -1.91 -5.31 18.47
CA GLU A 142 -0.86 -5.82 17.60
C GLU A 142 0.30 -6.44 18.42
N GLY A 143 0.47 -6.07 19.69
CA GLY A 143 1.55 -6.52 20.58
C GLY A 143 1.68 -8.04 20.76
N LYS A 144 0.60 -8.82 20.61
CA LYS A 144 0.69 -10.29 20.64
C LYS A 144 1.44 -10.90 19.45
N ASN A 145 1.65 -10.13 18.37
CA ASN A 145 2.50 -10.50 17.23
C ASN A 145 3.62 -9.48 16.95
N HIS A 146 3.62 -8.30 17.60
CA HIS A 146 4.56 -7.20 17.38
C HIS A 146 5.62 -6.98 18.48
N ASP A 147 5.63 -7.76 19.56
CA ASP A 147 6.72 -7.69 20.56
C ASP A 147 8.09 -8.11 19.98
N ASN A 148 8.12 -8.61 18.75
CA ASN A 148 9.35 -8.87 18.02
C ASN A 148 9.83 -7.71 17.13
N ASP A 149 9.07 -6.62 16.95
CA ASP A 149 9.39 -5.63 15.90
C ASP A 149 9.99 -4.32 16.43
N LYS A 150 9.57 -3.83 17.60
CA LYS A 150 10.17 -2.58 18.16
C LYS A 150 11.63 -2.75 18.58
N ASP A 151 12.04 -3.95 19.01
CA ASP A 151 13.44 -4.29 19.30
C ASP A 151 14.22 -4.83 18.08
N LYS A 152 13.58 -5.09 16.93
CA LYS A 152 14.27 -5.46 15.67
C LYS A 152 14.64 -4.27 14.78
N PHE A 153 14.09 -3.07 15.03
CA PHE A 153 14.39 -1.90 14.21
C PHE A 153 15.68 -1.15 14.55
N LYS A 154 16.33 -1.50 15.66
CA LYS A 154 17.70 -1.06 15.98
C LYS A 154 18.67 -2.22 15.75
N GLY A 155 19.11 -2.44 14.50
CA GLY A 155 20.32 -3.25 14.26
C GLY A 155 20.19 -4.49 13.37
N LYS A 156 19.47 -4.44 12.25
CA LYS A 156 19.69 -5.41 11.17
C LYS A 156 20.03 -4.69 9.86
N GLU A 157 21.26 -4.20 9.78
CA GLU A 157 21.88 -3.81 8.50
C GLU A 157 21.79 -4.95 7.46
N ASN A 158 21.65 -6.20 7.92
CA ASN A 158 21.53 -7.41 7.09
C ASN A 158 20.09 -7.91 6.87
N GLY A 159 19.04 -7.21 7.32
CA GLY A 159 17.65 -7.57 7.01
C GLY A 159 17.24 -7.13 5.59
N GLU A 160 16.07 -7.55 5.09
CA GLU A 160 15.60 -7.14 3.75
C GLU A 160 15.59 -5.62 3.55
N ARG A 161 15.11 -4.87 4.57
CA ARG A 161 15.17 -3.40 4.56
C ARG A 161 16.60 -2.86 4.50
N GLY A 162 17.57 -3.57 5.08
CA GLY A 162 19.00 -3.25 5.01
C GLY A 162 19.55 -3.50 3.61
N ILE A 163 19.30 -4.68 3.04
CA ILE A 163 19.72 -5.07 1.68
C ILE A 163 19.14 -4.11 0.63
N PHE A 164 17.87 -3.71 0.73
CA PHE A 164 17.29 -2.73 -0.18
C PHE A 164 17.91 -1.32 -0.04
N LYS A 165 18.29 -0.92 1.18
CA LYS A 165 19.03 0.34 1.41
C LYS A 165 20.44 0.29 0.82
N GLU A 166 21.15 -0.82 1.01
CA GLU A 166 22.46 -1.07 0.40
C GLU A 166 22.35 -1.01 -1.12
N LEU A 167 21.41 -1.76 -1.70
CA LEU A 167 21.18 -1.79 -3.14
C LEU A 167 20.86 -0.40 -3.70
N LYS A 168 19.95 0.34 -3.05
CA LYS A 168 19.60 1.70 -3.46
C LYS A 168 20.82 2.62 -3.44
N SER A 169 21.63 2.53 -2.39
CA SER A 169 22.84 3.35 -2.23
C SER A 169 23.90 2.98 -3.28
N ALA A 170 24.08 1.69 -3.56
CA ALA A 170 25.02 1.19 -4.57
C ALA A 170 24.59 1.63 -5.99
N VAL A 171 23.29 1.58 -6.30
CA VAL A 171 22.74 2.09 -7.57
C VAL A 171 22.96 3.60 -7.71
N GLN A 172 22.78 4.38 -6.63
CA GLN A 172 23.05 5.83 -6.64
C GLN A 172 24.52 6.14 -6.90
N LYS A 173 25.42 5.37 -6.29
CA LYS A 173 26.88 5.47 -6.49
C LYS A 173 27.36 4.87 -7.81
N LYS A 174 26.47 4.20 -8.56
CA LYS A 174 26.78 3.41 -9.76
C LYS A 174 27.89 2.37 -9.52
N ASP A 175 27.97 1.86 -8.28
CA ASP A 175 28.97 0.88 -7.86
C ASP A 175 28.49 -0.53 -8.24
N GLN A 176 28.97 -1.03 -9.38
CA GLN A 176 28.54 -2.32 -9.91
C GLN A 176 28.87 -3.50 -8.99
N ALA A 177 30.02 -3.47 -8.33
CA ALA A 177 30.41 -4.53 -7.41
C ALA A 177 29.47 -4.56 -6.20
N ALA A 178 29.22 -3.40 -5.59
CA ALA A 178 28.29 -3.30 -4.47
C ALA A 178 26.84 -3.63 -4.86
N ILE A 179 26.40 -3.29 -6.08
CA ILE A 179 25.09 -3.67 -6.60
C ILE A 179 24.99 -5.20 -6.68
N ASN A 180 25.98 -5.86 -7.28
CA ASN A 180 25.97 -7.33 -7.41
C ASN A 180 25.99 -8.02 -6.05
N THR A 181 26.84 -7.58 -5.12
CA THR A 181 26.86 -8.12 -3.75
C THR A 181 25.51 -7.95 -3.06
N ALA A 182 24.84 -6.80 -3.20
CA ALA A 182 23.51 -6.60 -2.63
C ALA A 182 22.44 -7.50 -3.27
N LEU A 183 22.53 -7.73 -4.58
CA LEU A 183 21.64 -8.64 -5.31
C LEU A 183 21.87 -10.12 -4.92
N GLU A 184 23.11 -10.54 -4.67
CA GLU A 184 23.43 -11.88 -4.17
C GLU A 184 22.88 -12.10 -2.76
N LYS A 185 23.03 -11.12 -1.86
CA LYS A 185 22.42 -11.17 -0.53
C LYS A 185 20.89 -11.28 -0.62
N PHE A 186 20.29 -10.57 -1.58
CA PHE A 186 18.84 -10.65 -1.82
C PHE A 186 18.43 -12.04 -2.32
N ASP A 187 19.16 -12.63 -3.28
CA ASP A 187 18.93 -13.98 -3.80
C ASP A 187 18.91 -15.02 -2.67
N GLN A 188 19.90 -14.97 -1.78
CA GLN A 188 19.98 -15.86 -0.63
C GLN A 188 18.77 -15.73 0.31
N LYS A 189 18.28 -14.49 0.53
CA LYS A 189 17.08 -14.26 1.34
C LYS A 189 15.82 -14.75 0.67
N LEU A 190 15.71 -14.55 -0.64
CA LEU A 190 14.59 -15.04 -1.42
C LEU A 190 14.51 -16.58 -1.41
N GLN A 191 15.65 -17.27 -1.52
CA GLN A 191 15.72 -18.72 -1.41
C GLN A 191 15.29 -19.23 -0.03
N GLN A 192 15.77 -18.59 1.04
CA GLN A 192 15.33 -18.90 2.41
C GLN A 192 13.81 -18.73 2.55
N SER A 193 13.27 -17.63 2.05
CA SER A 193 11.84 -17.36 2.07
C SER A 193 11.03 -18.39 1.27
N ASN A 194 11.52 -18.82 0.10
CA ASN A 194 10.89 -19.87 -0.69
C ASN A 194 10.84 -21.21 0.07
N GLN A 195 11.91 -21.58 0.78
CA GLN A 195 11.93 -22.78 1.62
C GLN A 195 10.94 -22.69 2.79
N GLU A 196 10.83 -21.53 3.42
CA GLU A 196 9.87 -21.30 4.49
C GLU A 196 8.42 -21.37 3.99
N LEU A 197 8.11 -20.73 2.85
CA LEU A 197 6.79 -20.82 2.22
C LEU A 197 6.43 -22.27 1.86
N GLN A 198 7.39 -23.04 1.35
CA GLN A 198 7.17 -24.46 1.05
C GLN A 198 6.85 -25.27 2.31
N LYS A 199 7.53 -25.01 3.43
CA LYS A 199 7.21 -25.64 4.73
C LYS A 199 5.81 -25.25 5.19
N GLN A 200 5.46 -23.96 5.13
CA GLN A 200 4.13 -23.48 5.51
C GLN A 200 3.03 -24.09 4.66
N LEU A 201 3.25 -24.24 3.36
CA LEU A 201 2.32 -24.92 2.46
C LEU A 201 2.04 -26.35 2.91
N ASN A 202 3.08 -27.12 3.23
CA ASN A 202 2.93 -28.50 3.68
C ASN A 202 2.21 -28.59 5.04
N SER A 203 2.33 -27.57 5.88
CA SER A 203 1.61 -27.49 7.17
C SER A 203 0.17 -26.98 7.05
N ASN A 204 -0.23 -26.43 5.89
CA ASN A 204 -1.56 -25.87 5.64
C ASN A 204 -2.40 -26.70 4.64
N GLN A 205 -1.87 -27.83 4.18
CA GLN A 205 -2.60 -28.86 3.41
C GLN A 205 -3.53 -29.64 4.34
#